data_AF-A0A5I9HPB8-F1
#
_entry.id   AF-A0A5I9HPB8-F1
#
_cell.length_a   1.000
_cell.length_b   1.000
_cell.length_c   1.000
_cell.angle_alpha   90.00
_cell.angle_beta   90.00
_cell.angle_gamma   90.00
#
_symmetry.space_group_name_H-M   'P 1'
#
loop_
_entity.id
_entity.type
_entity.pdbx_description
1 polymer ?
#
loop_
_entity_poly.entity_id
_entity_poly.type
_entity_poly.pdbx_seq_one_letter_code
_entity_poly.pdbx_strand_id
1 'polypeptide(L)'
;MASLFPALLLCAASVHPDTINDIARVESGFNPYAVAEIIPERERGSYGKSVISHMPKSKEEALTVIREIENRKRRYSVGLMQITSSNFSFYSTSAEKLLDSCENLSVFEKIIVDCYKRGRSLENALSCYYTGNFSNGKRKEKEFNNTSYVERIGYTGNEKKYVVPGTRSNGGEQRKNRSHNASVIWPETILKSAFVDNSHPTKVIN
;
A
#
# COMPACT_ATOMS: atom_id res chain seq x y z
N MET A 1 19.21 13.28 -9.06
CA MET A 1 18.57 12.90 -7.78
C MET A 1 18.91 11.44 -7.55
N ALA A 2 19.90 11.15 -6.71
CA ALA A 2 20.36 9.78 -6.48
C ALA A 2 19.21 8.96 -5.88
N SER A 3 18.89 7.84 -6.53
CA SER A 3 17.85 6.91 -6.09
C SER A 3 18.22 6.34 -4.72
N LEU A 4 17.51 6.71 -3.66
CA LEU A 4 17.61 6.06 -2.35
C LEU A 4 17.10 4.60 -2.37
N PHE A 5 16.48 4.18 -3.49
CA PHE A 5 15.78 2.90 -3.64
C PHE A 5 16.64 1.63 -3.64
N PRO A 6 17.84 1.55 -4.25
CA PRO A 6 18.55 0.27 -4.40
C PRO A 6 18.92 -0.38 -3.05
N ALA A 7 19.33 0.42 -2.07
CA ALA A 7 19.71 -0.07 -0.74
C ALA A 7 18.49 -0.48 0.11
N LEU A 8 17.36 0.20 -0.07
CA LEU A 8 16.10 -0.10 0.62
C LEU A 8 15.51 -1.45 0.20
N LEU A 9 15.81 -1.94 -1.01
CA LEU A 9 15.37 -3.25 -1.47
C LEU A 9 15.91 -4.41 -0.62
N LEU A 10 17.04 -4.23 0.08
CA LEU A 10 17.57 -5.25 1.00
C LEU A 10 16.62 -5.49 2.20
N CYS A 11 15.78 -4.52 2.53
CA CYS A 11 14.80 -4.61 3.60
C CYS A 11 13.51 -5.34 3.18
N ALA A 12 13.40 -5.77 1.91
CA ALA A 12 12.27 -6.51 1.37
C ALA A 12 12.69 -7.47 0.25
N ALA A 13 13.77 -8.22 0.47
CA ALA A 13 14.49 -8.95 -0.57
C ALA A 13 13.67 -10.05 -1.29
N SER A 14 12.58 -10.53 -0.70
CA SER A 14 11.71 -11.58 -1.27
C SER A 14 10.67 -11.04 -2.26
N VAL A 15 10.55 -9.71 -2.41
CA VAL A 15 9.55 -9.04 -3.26
C VAL A 15 10.25 -8.44 -4.48
N HIS A 16 9.63 -8.58 -5.66
CA HIS A 16 10.17 -7.97 -6.88
C HIS A 16 10.30 -6.45 -6.73
N PRO A 17 11.43 -5.81 -7.11
CA PRO A 17 11.65 -4.37 -6.99
C PRO A 17 10.55 -3.50 -7.63
N ASP A 18 10.03 -3.90 -8.79
CA ASP A 18 8.90 -3.19 -9.44
C ASP A 18 7.66 -3.16 -8.55
N THR A 19 7.34 -4.25 -7.86
CA THR A 19 6.20 -4.30 -6.94
C THR A 19 6.42 -3.40 -5.74
N ILE A 20 7.64 -3.35 -5.19
CA ILE A 20 7.99 -2.40 -4.13
C ILE A 20 7.82 -0.95 -4.63
N ASN A 21 8.37 -0.65 -5.81
CA ASN A 21 8.33 0.70 -6.40
C ASN A 21 6.91 1.17 -6.70
N ASP A 22 6.09 0.32 -7.31
CA ASP A 22 4.73 0.67 -7.71
C ASP A 22 3.82 0.81 -6.48
N ILE A 23 3.98 -0.05 -5.46
CA ILE A 23 3.26 0.10 -4.18
C ILE A 23 3.71 1.38 -3.46
N ALA A 24 5.01 1.61 -3.28
CA ALA A 24 5.49 2.79 -2.57
C ALA A 24 5.05 4.11 -3.25
N ARG A 25 4.98 4.12 -4.59
CA ARG A 25 4.44 5.26 -5.35
C ARG A 25 2.97 5.51 -5.05
N VAL A 26 2.15 4.47 -5.09
CA VAL A 26 0.69 4.52 -4.89
C VAL A 26 0.32 4.82 -3.45
N GLU A 27 1.03 4.22 -2.51
CA GLU A 27 0.74 4.31 -1.08
C GLU A 27 1.21 5.63 -0.48
N SER A 28 2.36 6.16 -0.89
CA SER A 28 2.95 7.33 -0.21
C SER A 28 3.53 8.39 -1.14
N GLY A 29 3.51 8.20 -2.46
CA GLY A 29 4.28 9.05 -3.37
C GLY A 29 5.77 9.04 -3.04
N PHE A 30 6.27 7.95 -2.44
CA PHE A 30 7.62 7.82 -1.89
C PHE A 30 7.94 8.71 -0.67
N ASN A 31 6.94 9.24 0.01
CA ASN A 31 7.14 9.96 1.27
C ASN A 31 7.19 8.98 2.46
N PRO A 32 8.35 8.78 3.12
CA PRO A 32 8.45 7.88 4.27
C PRO A 32 7.69 8.37 5.51
N TYR A 33 7.19 9.61 5.49
CA TYR A 33 6.46 10.23 6.59
C TYR A 33 4.95 10.35 6.32
N ALA A 34 4.47 9.81 5.20
CA ALA A 34 3.05 9.83 4.83
C ALA A 34 2.18 9.17 5.90
N VAL A 35 1.05 9.80 6.25
CA VAL A 35 0.07 9.27 7.21
C VAL A 35 -1.32 9.34 6.58
N ALA A 36 -1.99 8.19 6.48
CA ALA A 36 -3.38 8.11 6.05
C ALA A 36 -4.30 7.92 7.26
N GLU A 37 -5.09 8.94 7.58
CA GLU A 37 -6.12 8.87 8.62
C GLU A 37 -7.38 8.21 8.04
N ILE A 38 -7.84 7.13 8.68
CA ILE A 38 -9.02 6.38 8.23
C ILE A 38 -10.25 6.97 8.91
N ILE A 39 -11.18 7.49 8.11
CA ILE A 39 -12.42 8.09 8.60
C ILE A 39 -13.40 6.96 8.98
N PRO A 40 -13.90 6.94 10.24
CA PRO A 40 -14.93 5.99 10.67
C PRO A 40 -16.18 6.10 9.82
N GLU A 41 -16.83 4.97 9.52
CA GLU A 41 -18.01 4.93 8.62
C GLU A 41 -19.10 5.93 9.01
N ARG A 42 -19.41 6.02 10.31
CA ARG A 42 -20.37 6.98 10.88
C ARG A 42 -20.04 8.46 10.63
N GLU A 43 -18.79 8.78 10.29
CA GLU A 43 -18.31 10.15 10.02
C GLU A 43 -18.09 10.41 8.53
N ARG A 44 -18.04 9.38 7.67
CA ARG A 44 -17.74 9.53 6.23
C ARG A 44 -18.71 10.45 5.50
N GLY A 45 -19.98 10.46 5.90
CA GLY A 45 -20.99 11.35 5.30
C GLY A 45 -20.63 12.83 5.39
N SER A 46 -20.00 13.27 6.49
CA SER A 46 -19.58 14.67 6.66
C SER A 46 -18.30 15.00 5.88
N TYR A 47 -17.43 14.02 5.65
CA TYR A 47 -16.17 14.22 4.94
C TYR A 47 -16.27 13.97 3.42
N GLY A 48 -17.29 13.22 2.98
CA GLY A 48 -17.43 12.79 1.58
C GLY A 48 -16.33 11.85 1.09
N LYS A 49 -15.47 11.37 1.99
CA LYS A 49 -14.27 10.57 1.73
C LYS A 49 -14.07 9.53 2.82
N SER A 50 -13.33 8.47 2.52
CA SER A 50 -13.01 7.41 3.48
C SER A 50 -11.68 7.61 4.20
N VAL A 51 -10.82 8.48 3.68
CA VAL A 51 -9.45 8.71 4.15
C VAL A 51 -9.07 10.19 4.04
N ILE A 52 -8.29 10.68 5.01
CA ILE A 52 -7.60 11.98 4.95
C ILE A 52 -6.11 11.70 4.80
N SER A 53 -5.49 12.23 3.75
CA SER A 53 -4.05 12.10 3.52
C SER A 53 -3.30 13.24 4.18
N HIS A 54 -2.30 12.91 4.98
CA HIS A 54 -1.36 13.85 5.56
C HIS A 54 0.02 13.58 4.95
N MET A 55 0.67 14.64 4.44
CA MET A 55 2.00 14.56 3.81
C MET A 55 3.06 15.39 4.56
N PRO A 56 3.43 14.99 5.79
CA PRO A 56 4.50 15.62 6.55
C PRO A 56 5.84 15.67 5.80
N LYS A 57 6.67 16.66 6.14
CA LYS A 57 8.02 16.82 5.60
C LYS A 57 9.11 16.24 6.50
N SER A 58 8.77 15.91 7.75
CA SER A 58 9.70 15.34 8.73
C SER A 58 9.06 14.27 9.61
N LYS A 59 9.90 13.51 10.31
CA LYS A 59 9.48 12.51 11.30
C LYS A 59 8.69 13.17 12.44
N GLU A 60 9.11 14.35 12.88
CA GLU A 60 8.49 15.09 14.00
C GLU A 60 7.09 15.61 13.63
N GLU A 61 6.93 16.12 12.42
CA GLU A 61 5.62 16.52 11.89
C GLU A 61 4.68 15.31 11.79
N ALA A 62 5.18 14.18 11.28
CA ALA A 62 4.38 12.95 11.21
C ALA A 62 3.95 12.45 12.59
N LEU A 63 4.85 12.46 13.57
CA LEU A 63 4.52 12.08 14.95
C LEU A 63 3.47 13.02 15.57
N THR A 64 3.48 14.30 15.22
CA THR A 64 2.46 15.25 15.68
C THR A 64 1.09 14.91 15.10
N VAL A 65 1.02 14.68 13.78
CA VAL A 65 -0.20 14.23 13.10
C VAL A 65 -0.72 12.91 13.70
N ILE A 66 0.16 11.94 13.92
CA ILE A 66 -0.20 10.64 14.51
C ILE A 66 -0.84 10.82 15.89
N ARG A 67 -0.23 11.63 16.77
CA ARG A 67 -0.79 11.90 18.11
C ARG A 67 -2.18 12.52 18.03
N GLU A 68 -2.42 13.43 17.07
CA GLU A 68 -3.75 14.00 16.89
C GLU A 68 -4.79 12.96 16.46
N ILE A 69 -4.42 12.07 15.53
CA ILE A 69 -5.31 10.98 15.08
C ILE A 69 -5.60 10.01 16.23
N GLU A 70 -4.60 9.67 17.03
CA GLU A 70 -4.74 8.81 18.21
C GLU A 70 -5.63 9.44 19.28
N ASN A 71 -5.51 10.75 19.51
CA ASN A 71 -6.39 11.50 20.41
C ASN A 71 -7.86 11.46 19.94
N ARG A 72 -8.09 11.43 18.62
CA ARG A 72 -9.42 11.22 18.01
C ARG A 72 -9.87 9.76 18.03
N LYS A 73 -9.03 8.83 18.52
CA LYS A 73 -9.26 7.38 18.54
C LYS A 73 -9.56 6.81 17.14
N ARG A 74 -8.94 7.38 16.10
CA ARG A 74 -9.09 6.94 14.72
C ARG A 74 -7.95 5.99 14.33
N ARG A 75 -8.24 5.10 13.38
CA ARG A 75 -7.21 4.26 12.77
C ARG A 75 -6.42 5.09 11.76
N TYR A 76 -5.16 4.71 11.55
CA TYR A 76 -4.32 5.29 10.51
C TYR A 76 -3.39 4.25 9.90
N SER A 77 -2.81 4.60 8.75
CA SER A 77 -1.68 3.91 8.13
C SER A 77 -0.49 4.85 8.03
N VAL A 78 0.73 4.31 8.07
CA VAL A 78 1.96 5.11 8.21
C VAL A 78 3.08 4.63 7.29
N GLY A 79 3.86 5.60 6.82
CA GLY A 79 5.15 5.42 6.18
C GLY A 79 5.09 4.98 4.73
N LEU A 80 6.26 4.62 4.20
CA LEU A 80 6.50 4.39 2.78
C LEU A 80 5.50 3.42 2.12
N MET A 81 5.14 2.36 2.83
CA MET A 81 4.23 1.31 2.36
C MET A 81 2.83 1.39 2.99
N GLN A 82 2.54 2.43 3.79
CA GLN A 82 1.24 2.63 4.46
C GLN A 82 0.76 1.42 5.28
N ILE A 83 1.56 1.04 6.28
CA ILE A 83 1.19 -0.04 7.21
C ILE A 83 0.12 0.45 8.18
N THR A 84 -1.03 -0.22 8.21
CA THR A 84 -2.15 0.16 9.08
C THR A 84 -1.91 -0.18 10.55
N SER A 85 -2.26 0.75 11.44
CA SER A 85 -2.22 0.64 12.92
C SER A 85 -2.78 -0.66 13.50
N SER A 86 -3.76 -1.29 12.84
CA SER A 86 -4.29 -2.60 13.24
C SER A 86 -3.28 -3.75 13.16
N ASN A 87 -2.19 -3.58 12.42
CA ASN A 87 -1.14 -4.60 12.26
C ASN A 87 0.04 -4.41 13.25
N PHE A 88 0.10 -3.29 13.98
CA PHE A 88 1.28 -2.93 14.77
C PHE A 88 1.60 -3.95 15.87
N SER A 89 0.59 -4.34 16.64
CA SER A 89 0.75 -5.35 17.71
C SER A 89 1.23 -6.69 17.13
N PHE A 90 0.68 -7.12 16.00
CA PHE A 90 1.03 -8.39 15.37
C PHE A 90 2.50 -8.43 14.90
N TYR A 91 3.00 -7.32 14.33
CA TYR A 91 4.39 -7.21 13.88
C TYR A 91 5.34 -6.63 14.93
N SER A 92 4.89 -6.44 16.18
CA SER A 92 5.71 -5.90 17.27
C SER A 92 6.40 -4.56 16.92
N THR A 93 5.67 -3.70 16.23
CA THR A 93 6.16 -2.39 15.75
C THR A 93 5.31 -1.24 16.28
N SER A 94 5.67 -0.01 15.94
CA SER A 94 4.95 1.21 16.31
C SER A 94 4.96 2.21 15.16
N ALA A 95 4.10 3.23 15.23
CA ALA A 95 4.08 4.27 14.21
C ALA A 95 5.44 4.96 14.06
N GLU A 96 6.10 5.24 15.19
CA GLU A 96 7.42 5.87 15.19
C GLU A 96 8.48 5.02 14.48
N LYS A 97 8.50 3.70 14.74
CA LYS A 97 9.42 2.78 14.09
C LYS A 97 9.15 2.69 12.59
N LEU A 98 7.89 2.68 12.19
CA LEU A 98 7.46 2.59 10.79
C LEU A 98 7.67 3.87 9.98
N LEU A 99 8.12 4.97 10.60
CA LEU A 99 8.63 6.15 9.88
C LEU A 99 10.09 5.94 9.39
N ASP A 100 10.78 4.89 9.86
CA ASP A 100 12.00 4.39 9.22
C ASP A 100 11.63 3.55 7.99
N SER A 101 12.20 3.89 6.84
CA SER A 101 11.88 3.24 5.56
C SER A 101 12.21 1.75 5.53
N CYS A 102 13.29 1.31 6.19
CA CYS A 102 13.71 -0.08 6.16
C CYS A 102 12.84 -0.94 7.08
N GLU A 103 12.52 -0.46 8.27
CA GLU A 103 11.56 -1.11 9.17
C GLU A 103 10.18 -1.22 8.50
N ASN A 104 9.73 -0.15 7.84
CA ASN A 104 8.47 -0.13 7.10
C ASN A 104 8.44 -1.18 5.97
N LEU A 105 9.52 -1.25 5.17
CA LEU A 105 9.68 -2.25 4.10
C LEU A 105 9.75 -3.68 4.64
N SER A 106 10.41 -3.89 5.79
CA SER A 106 10.52 -5.20 6.43
C SER A 106 9.16 -5.72 6.91
N VAL A 107 8.30 -4.83 7.43
CA VAL A 107 6.93 -5.19 7.80
C VAL A 107 6.05 -5.40 6.57
N PHE A 108 6.20 -4.53 5.55
CA PHE A 108 5.55 -4.70 4.26
C PHE A 108 5.84 -6.07 3.63
N GLU A 109 7.10 -6.49 3.57
CA GLU A 109 7.53 -7.78 3.00
C GLU A 109 6.78 -8.93 3.67
N LYS A 110 6.71 -8.94 5.01
CA LYS A 110 6.00 -9.97 5.76
C LYS A 110 4.52 -10.03 5.39
N ILE A 111 3.84 -8.89 5.25
CA ILE A 111 2.41 -8.84 4.91
C ILE A 111 2.17 -9.31 3.47
N ILE A 112 2.89 -8.75 2.50
CA ILE A 112 2.62 -9.05 1.08
C ILE A 112 3.01 -10.49 0.73
N VAL A 113 4.07 -11.03 1.34
CA VAL A 113 4.47 -12.44 1.18
C VAL A 113 3.41 -13.37 1.76
N ASP A 114 2.85 -13.07 2.94
CA ASP A 114 1.74 -13.84 3.51
C ASP A 114 0.50 -13.80 2.59
N CYS A 115 0.08 -12.60 2.18
CA CYS A 115 -1.03 -12.42 1.26
C CYS A 115 -0.84 -13.19 -0.05
N TYR A 116 0.39 -13.23 -0.60
CA TYR A 116 0.69 -14.00 -1.80
C TYR A 116 0.66 -15.51 -1.56
N LYS A 117 1.26 -15.99 -0.46
CA LYS A 117 1.26 -17.42 -0.12
C LYS A 117 -0.16 -17.98 0.02
N ARG A 118 -1.07 -17.20 0.61
CA ARG A 118 -2.49 -17.58 0.75
C ARG A 118 -3.29 -17.36 -0.53
N GLY A 119 -3.08 -16.23 -1.20
CA GLY A 119 -3.82 -15.81 -2.38
C GLY A 119 -3.37 -16.48 -3.68
N ARG A 120 -2.19 -17.08 -3.73
CA ARG A 120 -1.60 -17.82 -4.87
C ARG A 120 -1.39 -17.01 -6.17
N SER A 121 -1.67 -15.71 -6.16
CA SER A 121 -1.41 -14.80 -7.28
C SER A 121 -1.06 -13.41 -6.77
N LEU A 122 -0.32 -12.64 -7.59
CA LEU A 122 0.03 -11.25 -7.24
C LEU A 122 -1.22 -10.38 -7.13
N GLU A 123 -2.17 -10.59 -8.03
CA GLU A 123 -3.46 -9.89 -8.01
C GLU A 123 -4.21 -10.09 -6.67
N ASN A 124 -4.27 -11.33 -6.17
CA ASN A 124 -4.86 -11.63 -4.87
C ASN A 124 -4.03 -11.05 -3.73
N ALA A 125 -2.70 -11.08 -3.85
CA ALA A 125 -1.81 -10.51 -2.85
C ALA A 125 -2.02 -8.99 -2.70
N LEU A 126 -2.11 -8.26 -3.81
CA LEU A 126 -2.36 -6.82 -3.84
C LEU A 126 -3.73 -6.48 -3.25
N SER A 127 -4.77 -7.25 -3.60
CA SER A 127 -6.12 -7.08 -3.04
C SER A 127 -6.13 -7.29 -1.51
N CYS A 128 -5.45 -8.34 -1.06
CA CYS A 128 -5.28 -8.68 0.35
C CYS A 128 -4.48 -7.61 1.11
N TYR A 129 -3.38 -7.12 0.52
CA TYR A 129 -2.58 -6.05 1.11
C TYR A 129 -3.40 -4.78 1.34
N TYR A 130 -4.19 -4.40 0.33
CA TYR A 130 -5.00 -3.20 0.36
C TYR A 130 -6.14 -3.27 1.40
N THR A 131 -6.89 -4.38 1.42
CA THR A 131 -8.20 -4.47 2.12
C THR A 131 -8.36 -5.64 3.08
N GLY A 132 -7.40 -6.55 3.17
CA GLY A 132 -7.48 -7.75 4.02
C GLY A 132 -8.10 -8.99 3.38
N ASN A 133 -8.65 -8.88 2.16
CA ASN A 133 -9.26 -10.01 1.45
C ASN A 133 -8.88 -10.04 -0.03
N PHE A 134 -9.10 -11.17 -0.70
CA PHE A 134 -8.67 -11.36 -2.09
C PHE A 134 -9.56 -10.67 -3.13
N SER A 135 -10.72 -10.14 -2.76
CA SER A 135 -11.73 -9.63 -3.71
C SER A 135 -11.83 -8.11 -3.79
N ASN A 136 -11.77 -7.38 -2.67
CA ASN A 136 -12.18 -5.98 -2.63
C ASN A 136 -11.22 -5.05 -3.38
N GLY A 137 -9.92 -5.31 -3.36
CA GLY A 137 -8.95 -4.52 -4.12
C GLY A 137 -9.05 -4.68 -5.65
N LYS A 138 -9.86 -5.62 -6.12
CA LYS A 138 -10.19 -5.79 -7.55
C LYS A 138 -11.44 -5.03 -7.96
N ARG A 139 -12.21 -4.52 -7.00
CA ARG A 139 -13.44 -3.74 -7.27
C ARG A 139 -13.08 -2.30 -7.59
N LYS A 140 -13.85 -1.71 -8.50
CA LYS A 140 -13.73 -0.30 -8.86
C LYS A 140 -14.33 0.59 -7.78
N GLU A 141 -13.63 1.67 -7.45
CA GLU A 141 -14.00 2.59 -6.39
C GLU A 141 -14.34 3.95 -6.99
N LYS A 142 -15.56 4.45 -6.74
CA LYS A 142 -16.02 5.76 -7.24
C LYS A 142 -15.14 6.91 -6.75
N GLU A 143 -14.68 6.82 -5.49
CA GLU A 143 -13.77 7.79 -4.86
C GLU A 143 -12.43 7.91 -5.60
N PHE A 144 -12.04 6.86 -6.34
CA PHE A 144 -10.77 6.80 -7.09
C PHE A 144 -11.01 6.68 -8.59
N ASN A 145 -11.85 7.55 -9.15
CA ASN A 145 -12.12 7.64 -10.59
C ASN A 145 -12.59 6.32 -11.23
N ASN A 146 -13.35 5.49 -10.49
CA ASN A 146 -13.82 4.17 -10.94
C ASN A 146 -12.68 3.22 -11.36
N THR A 147 -11.52 3.34 -10.72
CA THR A 147 -10.42 2.37 -10.84
C THR A 147 -10.42 1.41 -9.66
N SER A 148 -9.86 0.22 -9.83
CA SER A 148 -9.52 -0.72 -8.76
C SER A 148 -8.10 -0.49 -8.26
N TYR A 149 -7.78 -0.99 -7.07
CA TYR A 149 -6.42 -0.88 -6.53
C TYR A 149 -5.38 -1.59 -7.40
N VAL A 150 -5.72 -2.79 -7.90
CA VAL A 150 -4.85 -3.55 -8.80
C VAL A 150 -4.54 -2.77 -10.10
N GLU A 151 -5.53 -2.07 -10.66
CA GLU A 151 -5.33 -1.19 -11.83
C GLU A 151 -4.42 0.00 -11.49
N ARG A 152 -4.58 0.63 -10.31
CA ARG A 152 -3.76 1.78 -9.89
C ARG A 152 -2.31 1.43 -9.61
N ILE A 153 -2.03 0.20 -9.18
CA ILE A 153 -0.68 -0.34 -9.02
C ILE A 153 -0.01 -0.63 -10.38
N GLY A 154 -0.79 -0.70 -11.47
CA GLY A 154 -0.26 -0.97 -12.80
C GLY A 154 0.06 -2.44 -13.06
N TYR A 155 -0.60 -3.37 -12.35
CA TYR A 155 -0.41 -4.82 -12.56
C TYR A 155 -0.90 -5.24 -13.97
N THR A 156 0.02 -5.73 -14.81
CA THR A 156 -0.29 -6.20 -16.19
C THR A 156 -0.25 -7.71 -16.38
N GLY A 157 0.17 -8.48 -15.36
CA GLY A 157 0.21 -9.94 -15.37
C GLY A 157 1.53 -10.57 -15.85
N ASN A 158 1.88 -11.69 -15.20
CA ASN A 158 3.03 -12.58 -15.37
C ASN A 158 4.41 -12.09 -14.86
N GLU A 159 4.97 -12.86 -13.91
CA GLU A 159 6.41 -13.16 -13.80
C GLU A 159 6.68 -14.28 -12.76
N LYS A 160 7.72 -15.10 -12.97
CA LYS A 160 8.16 -16.17 -12.06
C LYS A 160 9.66 -16.06 -11.80
N LYS A 161 10.04 -15.43 -10.69
CA LYS A 161 11.41 -15.44 -10.11
C LYS A 161 11.43 -15.03 -8.62
N TYR A 162 10.44 -14.28 -8.17
CA TYR A 162 10.29 -13.80 -6.79
C TYR A 162 9.12 -14.49 -6.08
N VAL A 163 9.12 -14.47 -4.74
CA VAL A 163 7.96 -14.93 -3.96
C VAL A 163 6.75 -14.07 -4.29
N VAL A 164 6.95 -12.75 -4.41
CA VAL A 164 5.95 -11.82 -4.93
C VAL A 164 6.45 -11.28 -6.28
N PRO A 165 5.83 -11.65 -7.41
CA PRO A 165 6.23 -11.22 -8.76
C PRO A 165 6.17 -9.71 -8.99
N GLY A 166 6.68 -9.24 -10.13
CA GLY A 166 6.58 -7.85 -10.57
C GLY A 166 5.18 -7.45 -11.03
N THR A 167 4.87 -6.16 -10.89
CA THR A 167 3.66 -5.52 -11.41
C THR A 167 3.71 -5.31 -12.93
N ARG A 168 4.92 -5.28 -13.51
CA ARG A 168 5.15 -5.09 -14.94
C ARG A 168 5.65 -6.40 -15.56
N SER A 169 5.23 -6.69 -16.79
CA SER A 169 5.84 -7.76 -17.57
C SER A 169 7.17 -7.27 -18.16
N ASN A 170 8.28 -7.99 -17.95
CA ASN A 170 9.55 -7.72 -18.64
C ASN A 170 9.39 -7.86 -20.17
N GLY A 171 9.14 -6.74 -20.85
CA GLY A 171 9.28 -6.60 -22.29
C GLY A 171 10.68 -6.11 -22.63
N GLY A 172 11.65 -7.02 -22.70
CA GLY A 172 12.86 -6.78 -23.46
C GLY A 172 12.50 -6.67 -24.94
N GLU A 173 12.84 -5.52 -25.53
CA GLU A 173 12.78 -5.16 -26.96
C GLU A 173 11.43 -5.14 -27.70
N GLN A 174 11.34 -4.09 -28.52
CA GLN A 174 10.25 -3.65 -29.38
C GLN A 174 9.27 -4.73 -29.89
N ARG A 175 7.99 -4.55 -29.56
CA ARG A 175 6.89 -4.88 -30.48
C ARG A 175 5.89 -3.72 -30.57
N LYS A 176 5.93 -3.06 -31.73
CA LYS A 176 4.92 -2.11 -32.20
C LYS A 176 3.53 -2.76 -32.18
N ASN A 177 2.54 -1.95 -31.83
CA ASN A 177 1.10 -2.12 -31.99
C ASN A 177 0.41 -3.25 -31.21
N ARG A 178 -0.15 -2.88 -30.05
CA ARG A 178 -1.59 -3.03 -29.78
C ARG A 178 -2.02 -2.02 -28.71
N SER A 179 -2.89 -1.10 -29.12
CA SER A 179 -3.54 -0.11 -28.26
C SER A 179 -4.51 -0.82 -27.31
N HIS A 180 -4.10 -1.01 -26.08
CA HIS A 180 -4.99 -0.90 -24.93
C HIS A 180 -4.34 0.11 -23.99
N ASN A 181 -4.66 1.39 -24.21
CA ASN A 181 -4.31 2.46 -23.28
C ASN A 181 -5.09 2.27 -21.97
N ALA A 182 -4.66 1.33 -21.15
CA ALA A 182 -4.85 1.45 -19.71
C ALA A 182 -3.86 2.52 -19.24
N SER A 183 -4.26 3.78 -19.33
CA SER A 183 -3.48 4.88 -18.73
C SER A 183 -3.40 4.59 -17.23
N VAL A 184 -2.20 4.33 -16.72
CA VAL A 184 -1.98 4.18 -15.29
C VAL A 184 -2.26 5.53 -14.64
N ILE A 185 -3.35 5.62 -13.88
CA ILE A 185 -3.77 6.84 -13.18
C ILE A 185 -3.16 6.78 -11.78
N TRP A 186 -2.13 7.60 -11.56
CA TRP A 186 -1.54 7.78 -10.23
C TRP A 186 -2.30 8.87 -9.49
N PRO A 187 -2.85 8.61 -8.29
CA PRO A 187 -3.52 9.64 -7.52
C PRO A 187 -2.53 10.57 -6.82
N GLU A 188 -2.94 11.82 -6.60
CA GLU A 188 -2.18 12.82 -5.83
C GLU A 188 -2.28 12.61 -4.31
N THR A 189 -3.11 11.67 -3.85
CA THR A 189 -3.42 11.38 -2.44
C THR A 189 -3.16 9.91 -2.11
N ILE A 190 -2.83 9.63 -0.84
CA ILE A 190 -2.64 8.26 -0.34
C ILE A 190 -3.89 7.42 -0.59
N LEU A 191 -3.70 6.26 -1.23
CA LEU A 191 -4.78 5.30 -1.49
C LEU A 191 -4.99 4.36 -0.31
N LYS A 192 -6.05 4.59 0.48
CA LYS A 192 -6.58 3.57 1.40
C LYS A 192 -8.10 3.43 1.20
N SER A 193 -8.61 2.20 1.22
CA SER A 193 -10.00 1.92 0.83
C SER A 193 -11.02 2.20 1.92
N ALA A 194 -12.25 2.53 1.51
CA ALA A 194 -13.45 2.45 2.33
C ALA A 194 -13.80 1.02 2.78
N PHE A 195 -13.32 -0.01 2.07
CA PHE A 195 -13.64 -1.43 2.24
C PHE A 195 -12.70 -2.21 3.19
N VAL A 196 -11.83 -1.53 3.94
CA VAL A 196 -11.07 -2.18 5.01
C VAL A 196 -12.08 -2.72 6.03
N ASP A 197 -12.22 -4.05 6.10
CA ASP A 197 -12.99 -4.70 7.16
C ASP A 197 -12.36 -4.30 8.51
N ASN A 198 -13.18 -3.72 9.38
CA ASN A 198 -12.76 -3.05 10.60
C ASN A 198 -12.66 -3.99 11.82
N SER A 199 -12.93 -5.28 11.64
CA SER A 199 -13.01 -6.24 12.76
C SER A 199 -11.84 -7.23 12.81
N HIS A 200 -11.13 -7.41 11.70
CA HIS A 200 -10.02 -8.34 11.59
C HIS A 200 -8.81 -7.58 11.03
N PRO A 201 -7.61 -7.66 11.65
CA PRO A 201 -6.39 -7.29 10.95
C PRO A 201 -6.31 -8.09 9.64
N THR A 202 -5.36 -7.76 8.78
CA THR A 202 -4.98 -8.62 7.64
C THR A 202 -4.43 -9.95 8.21
N LYS A 203 -5.27 -10.78 8.84
CA LYS A 203 -4.87 -11.82 9.80
C LYS A 203 -4.71 -13.15 9.08
N VAL A 204 -3.48 -13.66 9.21
CA VAL A 204 -3.09 -14.99 9.71
C VAL A 204 -3.97 -16.15 9.27
N ILE A 205 -3.37 -17.02 8.46
CA ILE A 205 -3.66 -18.45 8.49
C ILE A 205 -2.40 -19.11 9.07
N ASN A 206 -2.51 -19.67 10.27
CA ASN A 206 -1.67 -20.81 10.66
C ASN A 206 -2.09 -22.01 9.84
#